data_AF-A0A351MEA5-F1
#
_entry.id   AF-A0A351MEA5-F1
#
_cell.length_a   1.000
_cell.length_b   1.000
_cell.length_c   1.000
_cell.angle_alpha   90.00
_cell.angle_beta   90.00
_cell.angle_gamma   90.00
#
_symmetry.space_group_name_H-M   'P 1'
#
loop_
_entity.id
_entity.type
_entity.pdbx_description
1 polymer ?
#
loop_
_entity_poly.entity_id
_entity_poly.type
_entity_poly.pdbx_seq_one_letter_code
_entity_poly.pdbx_strand_id
1 'polypeptide(L)'
;MTLDQYRARLAHYRMDPDLQAAHAAYPWLLTWDDHEVENDYAAEHSENDDEPAWFLARRAAAYQAYFEHMPLRRAQTPHGPWLRLHLRQDWGRLASVHLLDDRQYRTQQPCPRAGRAGSNQIQGDCPGRFHPQSTLLGTRQEAWLTASLTGSDSNWHLLAQQTVMAEVDAAPGRAESFFSDGWDGYPLARRRLLEFIERAKVNNPVVLGGDAHSFWVNDLRPIFGEPNSAVVASEFVTTSVSSHGPPEERLRA
;
A
#
# COMPACT_ATOMS: atom_id res chain seq x y z
N MET A 1 19.08 0.81 10.99
CA MET A 1 18.49 0.95 12.34
C MET A 1 18.48 -0.40 13.05
N THR A 2 18.75 -0.45 14.36
CA THR A 2 18.70 -1.66 15.20
C THR A 2 17.32 -1.85 15.85
N LEU A 3 17.05 -3.02 16.45
CA LEU A 3 15.80 -3.31 17.16
C LEU A 3 15.51 -2.29 18.26
N ASP A 4 16.49 -1.96 19.10
CA ASP A 4 16.31 -1.00 20.18
C ASP A 4 16.04 0.42 19.65
N GLN A 5 16.58 0.78 18.47
CA GLN A 5 16.26 2.06 17.82
C GLN A 5 14.81 2.09 17.30
N TYR A 6 14.29 0.99 16.73
CA TYR A 6 12.88 0.91 16.34
C TYR A 6 11.95 0.93 17.55
N ARG A 7 12.29 0.21 18.63
CA ARG A 7 11.53 0.26 19.89
C ARG A 7 11.48 1.67 20.46
N ALA A 8 12.64 2.35 20.54
CA ALA A 8 12.70 3.73 21.02
C ALA A 8 11.87 4.68 20.13
N ARG A 9 11.92 4.52 18.80
CA ARG A 9 11.11 5.30 17.85
C ARG A 9 9.62 5.08 18.08
N LEU A 10 9.15 3.83 18.13
CA LEU A 10 7.73 3.52 18.33
C LEU A 10 7.25 3.96 19.71
N ALA A 11 8.05 3.78 20.76
CA ALA A 11 7.76 4.29 22.09
C ALA A 11 7.64 5.82 22.08
N HIS A 12 8.52 6.54 21.37
CA HIS A 12 8.44 7.99 21.24
C HIS A 12 7.11 8.46 20.65
N TYR A 13 6.66 7.88 19.54
CA TYR A 13 5.36 8.22 18.94
C TYR A 13 4.20 7.86 19.87
N ARG A 14 4.27 6.70 20.54
CA ARG A 14 3.22 6.23 21.46
C ARG A 14 3.17 6.96 22.81
N MET A 15 4.12 7.84 23.11
CA MET A 15 4.04 8.71 24.28
C MET A 15 3.10 9.90 24.08
N ASP A 16 2.67 10.17 22.85
CA ASP A 16 1.71 11.23 22.57
C ASP A 16 0.35 10.94 23.25
N PRO A 17 -0.18 11.87 24.06
CA PRO A 17 -1.40 11.65 24.82
C PRO A 17 -2.66 11.53 23.94
N ASP A 18 -2.70 12.22 22.80
CA ASP A 18 -3.83 12.16 21.88
C ASP A 18 -3.86 10.81 21.16
N LEU A 19 -2.69 10.30 20.75
CA LEU A 19 -2.57 8.95 20.19
C LEU A 19 -2.94 7.87 21.21
N GLN A 20 -2.53 8.01 22.47
CA GLN A 20 -2.94 7.11 23.55
C GLN A 20 -4.46 7.13 23.77
N ALA A 21 -5.07 8.32 23.81
CA ALA A 21 -6.51 8.47 23.98
C ALA A 21 -7.28 7.81 22.83
N ALA A 22 -6.85 7.99 21.58
CA ALA A 22 -7.48 7.38 20.41
C ALA A 22 -7.36 5.84 20.41
N HIS A 23 -6.21 5.30 20.83
CA HIS A 23 -6.02 3.84 21.01
C HIS A 23 -6.83 3.26 22.15
N ALA A 24 -7.05 4.00 23.24
CA ALA A 24 -7.87 3.56 24.35
C ALA A 24 -9.37 3.56 24.03
N ALA A 25 -9.82 4.46 23.13
CA ALA A 25 -11.23 4.66 22.82
C ALA A 25 -11.81 3.62 21.84
N TYR A 26 -11.00 3.06 20.94
CA TYR A 26 -11.48 2.20 19.84
C TYR A 26 -10.58 0.99 19.60
N PRO A 27 -11.09 -0.13 19.05
CA PRO A 27 -10.25 -1.16 18.48
C PRO A 27 -9.68 -0.71 17.13
N TRP A 28 -8.43 -1.08 16.84
CA TRP A 28 -7.73 -0.67 15.61
C TRP A 28 -7.45 -1.88 14.72
N LEU A 29 -7.77 -1.76 13.43
CA LEU A 29 -7.22 -2.61 12.38
C LEU A 29 -6.07 -1.85 11.74
N LEU A 30 -4.87 -2.45 11.77
CA LEU A 30 -3.63 -1.79 11.39
C LEU A 30 -2.94 -2.56 10.27
N THR A 31 -2.44 -1.81 9.30
CA THR A 31 -1.39 -2.23 8.38
C THR A 31 -0.25 -1.21 8.44
N TRP A 32 0.90 -1.53 7.86
CA TRP A 32 2.03 -0.61 7.76
C TRP A 32 2.16 -0.02 6.36
N ASP A 33 3.09 0.89 6.20
CA ASP A 33 3.67 1.33 4.95
C ASP A 33 5.22 1.17 4.99
N ASP A 34 5.94 1.89 4.14
CA ASP A 34 7.40 1.88 4.01
C ASP A 34 8.10 2.41 5.29
N HIS A 35 7.62 3.53 5.83
CA HIS A 35 8.25 4.26 6.93
C HIS A 35 8.28 3.53 8.28
N GLU A 36 7.53 2.42 8.44
CA GLU A 36 7.73 1.49 9.55
C GLU A 36 9.10 0.78 9.50
N VAL A 37 9.76 0.75 8.34
CA VAL A 37 11.07 0.14 8.11
C VAL A 37 12.06 1.18 7.57
N GLU A 38 11.86 1.62 6.33
CA GLU A 38 12.70 2.55 5.58
C GLU A 38 11.90 3.09 4.40
N ASN A 39 12.11 4.37 4.08
CA ASN A 39 11.49 5.01 2.94
C ASN A 39 11.62 4.13 1.68
N ASP A 40 10.53 4.01 0.92
CA ASP A 40 10.42 3.32 -0.36
C ASP A 40 10.91 1.86 -0.41
N TYR A 41 11.01 1.12 0.70
CA TYR A 41 11.54 -0.25 0.62
C TYR A 41 10.63 -1.20 -0.17
N ALA A 42 11.20 -2.09 -0.98
CA ALA A 42 10.45 -3.04 -1.80
C ALA A 42 10.86 -4.47 -1.51
N ALA A 43 10.00 -5.21 -0.79
CA ALA A 43 10.32 -6.53 -0.26
C ALA A 43 11.68 -6.56 0.45
N GLU A 44 12.70 -7.14 -0.17
CA GLU A 44 14.06 -7.30 0.37
C GLU A 44 15.06 -6.22 -0.09
N HIS A 45 14.60 -5.22 -0.84
CA HIS A 45 15.40 -4.12 -1.38
C HIS A 45 15.20 -2.85 -0.56
N SER A 46 16.29 -2.22 -0.11
CA SER A 46 16.25 -0.86 0.46
C SER A 46 16.16 0.19 -0.65
N GLU A 47 15.83 1.44 -0.29
CA GLU A 47 15.93 2.59 -1.20
C GLU A 47 17.37 2.88 -1.64
N ASN A 48 18.37 2.47 -0.86
CA ASN A 48 19.76 2.81 -1.10
C ASN A 48 20.53 1.70 -1.83
N ASP A 49 19.83 0.64 -2.27
CA ASP A 49 20.42 -0.56 -2.88
C ASP A 49 21.45 -1.23 -1.95
N ASP A 50 21.13 -1.25 -0.65
CA ASP A 50 21.95 -1.95 0.34
C ASP A 50 21.90 -3.46 0.11
N GLU A 51 22.94 -4.15 0.53
CA GLU A 51 23.01 -5.62 0.49
C GLU A 51 21.75 -6.26 1.12
N PRO A 52 21.01 -7.14 0.41
CA PRO A 52 19.74 -7.68 0.88
C PRO A 52 19.81 -8.32 2.26
N ALA A 53 20.93 -8.99 2.59
CA ALA A 53 21.14 -9.58 3.91
C ALA A 53 21.14 -8.53 5.04
N TRP A 54 21.72 -7.36 4.80
CA TRP A 54 21.73 -6.26 5.75
C TRP A 54 20.34 -5.64 5.89
N PHE A 55 19.66 -5.39 4.77
CA PHE A 55 18.31 -4.83 4.79
C PHE A 55 17.29 -5.77 5.45
N LEU A 56 17.36 -7.08 5.18
CA LEU A 56 16.49 -8.07 5.83
C LEU A 56 16.72 -8.14 7.35
N ALA A 57 17.96 -7.95 7.84
CA ALA A 57 18.21 -7.84 9.26
C ALA A 57 17.54 -6.59 9.88
N ARG A 58 17.56 -5.45 9.15
CA ARG A 58 16.84 -4.24 9.53
C ARG A 58 15.32 -4.43 9.52
N ARG A 59 14.77 -5.06 8.47
CA ARG A 59 13.33 -5.37 8.36
C ARG A 59 12.86 -6.30 9.48
N ALA A 60 13.67 -7.29 9.85
CA ALA A 60 13.38 -8.16 11.00
C ALA A 60 13.28 -7.37 12.31
N ALA A 61 14.23 -6.45 12.55
CA ALA A 61 14.19 -5.57 13.71
C ALA A 61 12.96 -4.64 13.72
N ALA A 62 12.61 -4.07 12.57
CA ALA A 62 11.43 -3.21 12.41
C ALA A 62 10.13 -3.97 12.69
N TYR A 63 9.94 -5.14 12.05
CA TYR A 63 8.73 -5.95 12.23
C TYR A 63 8.58 -6.49 13.64
N GLN A 64 9.69 -6.85 14.30
CA GLN A 64 9.66 -7.22 15.71
C GLN A 64 9.19 -6.04 16.58
N ALA A 65 9.78 -4.86 16.41
CA ALA A 65 9.36 -3.68 17.18
C ALA A 65 7.91 -3.29 16.88
N TYR A 66 7.46 -3.36 15.62
CA TYR A 66 6.07 -3.12 15.23
C TYR A 66 5.12 -4.07 15.96
N PHE A 67 5.40 -5.38 15.94
CA PHE A 67 4.60 -6.37 16.66
C PHE A 67 4.54 -6.10 18.17
N GLU A 68 5.67 -5.72 18.79
CA GLU A 68 5.75 -5.41 20.23
C GLU A 68 4.91 -4.19 20.64
N HIS A 69 4.64 -3.26 19.71
CA HIS A 69 3.96 -2.00 19.99
C HIS A 69 2.55 -1.91 19.39
N MET A 70 2.13 -2.85 18.54
CA MET A 70 0.81 -2.82 17.89
C MET A 70 -0.11 -3.90 18.48
N PRO A 71 -1.44 -3.66 18.58
CA PRO A 71 -2.41 -4.62 19.11
C PRO A 71 -2.70 -5.78 18.13
N LEU A 72 -1.65 -6.47 17.67
CA LEU A 72 -1.74 -7.57 16.72
C LEU A 72 -2.07 -8.90 17.41
N ARG A 73 -2.61 -9.85 16.64
CA ARG A 73 -2.92 -11.19 17.14
C ARG A 73 -1.63 -12.02 17.27
N ARG A 74 -1.61 -13.01 18.16
CA ARG A 74 -0.50 -13.98 18.28
C ARG A 74 -0.15 -14.69 16.96
N ALA A 75 -1.13 -14.89 16.07
CA ALA A 75 -0.90 -15.47 14.75
C ALA A 75 -0.03 -14.58 13.83
N GLN A 76 0.16 -13.31 14.20
CA GLN A 76 0.99 -12.32 13.49
C GLN A 76 2.34 -12.11 14.18
N THR A 77 2.81 -13.07 15.00
CA THR A 77 4.16 -13.02 15.55
C THR A 77 5.20 -13.09 14.41
N PRO A 78 6.16 -12.15 14.33
CA PRO A 78 7.18 -12.13 13.29
C PRO A 78 8.10 -13.35 13.36
N HIS A 79 8.60 -13.79 12.21
CA HIS A 79 9.61 -14.84 12.06
C HIS A 79 10.78 -14.29 11.25
N GLY A 80 11.76 -13.71 11.94
CA GLY A 80 12.83 -12.95 11.30
C GLY A 80 12.25 -11.77 10.50
N PRO A 81 12.56 -11.62 9.21
CA PRO A 81 12.07 -10.51 8.39
C PRO A 81 10.65 -10.73 7.85
N TRP A 82 9.88 -11.69 8.36
CA TRP A 82 8.57 -12.04 7.82
C TRP A 82 7.48 -11.84 8.87
N LEU A 83 6.44 -11.08 8.54
CA LEU A 83 5.25 -10.95 9.39
C LEU A 83 4.01 -10.81 8.49
N ARG A 84 3.02 -11.69 8.67
CA ARG A 84 1.79 -11.65 7.85
C ARG A 84 0.79 -10.64 8.44
N LEU A 85 0.71 -9.45 7.86
CA LEU A 85 -0.30 -8.45 8.25
C LEU A 85 -1.62 -8.57 7.49
N HIS A 86 -1.59 -8.92 6.20
CA HIS A 86 -2.83 -8.96 5.42
C HIS A 86 -3.84 -9.94 6.05
N LEU A 87 -5.07 -9.47 6.21
CA LEU A 87 -6.15 -10.21 6.85
C LEU A 87 -7.51 -9.73 6.35
N ARG A 88 -8.53 -10.55 6.62
CA ARG A 88 -9.93 -10.18 6.40
C ARG A 88 -10.65 -10.10 7.74
N GLN A 89 -11.43 -9.04 7.93
CA GLN A 89 -12.32 -8.87 9.07
C GLN A 89 -13.73 -8.54 8.56
N ASP A 90 -14.70 -9.36 8.96
CA ASP A 90 -16.10 -9.18 8.58
C ASP A 90 -16.88 -8.45 9.67
N TRP A 91 -17.78 -7.55 9.24
CA TRP A 91 -18.80 -6.88 10.05
C TRP A 91 -20.18 -7.37 9.64
N GLY A 92 -20.53 -8.57 10.14
CA GLY A 92 -21.77 -9.24 9.76
C GLY A 92 -21.88 -9.40 8.25
N ARG A 93 -23.00 -8.97 7.67
CA ARG A 93 -23.22 -8.92 6.21
C ARG A 93 -23.03 -7.51 5.64
N LEU A 94 -22.72 -6.53 6.48
CA LEU A 94 -22.61 -5.14 6.03
C LEU A 94 -21.35 -4.96 5.19
N ALA A 95 -20.18 -5.29 5.76
CA ALA A 95 -18.90 -5.05 5.13
C ALA A 95 -17.87 -6.13 5.46
N SER A 96 -16.98 -6.41 4.51
CA SER A 96 -15.73 -7.13 4.71
C SER A 96 -14.56 -6.18 4.49
N VAL A 97 -13.70 -6.02 5.50
CA VAL A 97 -12.44 -5.27 5.39
C VAL A 97 -11.32 -6.22 5.04
N HIS A 98 -10.64 -5.97 3.92
CA HIS A 98 -9.47 -6.69 3.45
C HIS A 98 -8.27 -5.77 3.67
N LEU A 99 -7.55 -5.97 4.78
CA LEU A 99 -6.28 -5.28 5.04
C LEU A 99 -5.21 -5.89 4.14
N LEU A 100 -4.52 -5.05 3.37
CA LEU A 100 -3.47 -5.44 2.45
C LEU A 100 -2.10 -4.96 2.95
N ASP A 101 -1.07 -5.65 2.48
CA ASP A 101 0.34 -5.32 2.63
C ASP A 101 0.95 -5.19 1.24
N ASP A 102 1.27 -3.96 0.85
CA ASP A 102 1.81 -3.63 -0.47
C ASP A 102 3.33 -3.38 -0.45
N ARG A 103 3.99 -3.70 0.68
CA ARG A 103 5.44 -3.52 0.88
C ARG A 103 6.22 -4.81 0.98
N GLN A 104 5.78 -5.77 1.81
CA GLN A 104 6.60 -6.94 2.12
C GLN A 104 6.81 -7.88 0.91
N TYR A 105 5.89 -7.84 -0.06
CA TYR A 105 5.83 -8.82 -1.15
C TYR A 105 5.94 -8.23 -2.56
N ARG A 106 6.07 -6.90 -2.68
CA ARG A 106 6.15 -6.23 -3.97
C ARG A 106 7.45 -6.54 -4.70
N THR A 107 7.43 -6.54 -6.03
CA THR A 107 8.66 -6.45 -6.82
C THR A 107 9.26 -5.05 -6.69
N GLN A 108 10.56 -4.89 -6.94
CA GLN A 108 11.23 -3.58 -6.93
C GLN A 108 10.53 -2.58 -7.86
N GLN A 109 10.56 -1.29 -7.49
CA GLN A 109 10.00 -0.21 -8.31
C GLN A 109 10.66 -0.22 -9.70
N PRO A 110 9.88 -0.06 -10.77
CA PRO A 110 10.41 -0.12 -12.12
C PRO A 110 11.22 1.14 -12.46
N CYS A 111 12.20 0.96 -13.35
CA CYS A 111 13.01 2.04 -13.92
C CYS A 111 13.66 2.94 -12.86
N PRO A 112 14.42 2.37 -11.91
CA PRO A 112 15.11 3.14 -10.89
C PRO A 112 16.13 4.11 -11.53
N ARG A 113 16.42 5.21 -10.84
CA ARG A 113 17.50 6.12 -11.27
C ARG A 113 18.84 5.45 -11.06
N ALA A 114 19.82 5.76 -11.92
CA ALA A 114 21.16 5.21 -11.80
C ALA A 114 21.75 5.49 -10.40
N GLY A 115 22.21 4.43 -9.72
CA GLY A 115 22.80 4.52 -8.38
C GLY A 115 21.81 4.73 -7.23
N ARG A 116 20.50 4.49 -7.45
CA ARG A 116 19.49 4.44 -6.39
C ARG A 116 18.56 3.26 -6.61
N ALA A 117 17.99 2.75 -5.53
CA ALA A 117 16.77 1.95 -5.54
C ALA A 117 15.61 2.82 -5.01
N GLY A 118 14.41 2.26 -4.88
CA GLY A 118 13.25 3.00 -4.35
C GLY A 118 12.51 3.86 -5.38
N SER A 119 11.64 4.75 -4.87
CA SER A 119 10.69 5.52 -5.66
C SER A 119 11.35 6.56 -6.55
N ASN A 120 10.73 6.79 -7.71
CA ASN A 120 11.01 7.92 -8.58
C ASN A 120 9.77 8.31 -9.39
N GLN A 121 9.86 9.46 -10.05
CA GLN A 121 8.95 9.81 -11.14
C GLN A 121 9.49 9.22 -12.45
N ILE A 122 8.65 8.42 -13.09
CA ILE A 122 8.87 7.87 -14.42
C ILE A 122 8.36 8.89 -15.43
N GLN A 123 9.21 9.23 -16.40
CA GLN A 123 8.88 10.08 -17.54
C GLN A 123 9.41 9.39 -18.80
N GLY A 124 8.58 9.29 -19.84
CA GLY A 124 8.95 8.61 -21.10
C GLY A 124 8.90 7.08 -21.01
N ASP A 125 9.70 6.41 -21.84
CA ASP A 125 9.65 4.95 -22.00
C ASP A 125 10.24 4.22 -20.78
N CYS A 126 9.43 3.35 -20.19
CA CYS A 126 9.80 2.51 -19.06
C CYS A 126 9.16 1.11 -19.25
N PRO A 127 9.84 0.20 -19.98
CA PRO A 127 9.31 -1.14 -20.20
C PRO A 127 9.04 -1.92 -18.90
N GLY A 128 9.83 -1.66 -17.86
CA GLY A 128 9.68 -2.29 -16.53
C GLY A 128 8.33 -2.03 -15.86
N ARG A 129 7.71 -0.86 -16.10
CA ARG A 129 6.37 -0.51 -15.59
C ARG A 129 5.30 -1.45 -16.12
N PHE A 130 5.47 -1.93 -17.35
CA PHE A 130 4.54 -2.85 -18.01
C PHE A 130 5.03 -4.30 -18.00
N HIS A 131 5.92 -4.67 -17.09
CA HIS A 131 6.38 -6.05 -16.98
C HIS A 131 5.26 -6.95 -16.40
N PRO A 132 4.87 -8.05 -17.07
CA PRO A 132 3.67 -8.81 -16.72
C PRO A 132 3.76 -9.51 -15.35
N GLN A 133 4.97 -9.79 -14.88
CA GLN A 133 5.19 -10.44 -13.58
C GLN A 133 5.37 -9.45 -12.43
N SER A 134 5.40 -8.13 -12.68
CA SER A 134 5.44 -7.14 -11.61
C SER A 134 4.17 -7.22 -10.76
N THR A 135 4.34 -7.08 -9.45
CA THR A 135 3.26 -7.18 -8.47
C THR A 135 3.54 -6.27 -7.28
N LEU A 136 2.49 -5.67 -6.74
CA LEU A 136 2.55 -4.88 -5.51
C LEU A 136 2.21 -5.71 -4.27
N LEU A 137 1.37 -6.76 -4.42
CA LEU A 137 0.90 -7.58 -3.31
C LEU A 137 1.63 -8.94 -3.19
N GLY A 138 2.36 -9.34 -4.23
CA GLY A 138 2.91 -10.68 -4.34
C GLY A 138 1.84 -11.73 -4.70
N THR A 139 2.25 -12.80 -5.40
CA THR A 139 1.32 -13.79 -5.96
C THR A 139 0.44 -14.49 -4.92
N ARG A 140 0.96 -14.72 -3.71
CA ARG A 140 0.20 -15.37 -2.63
C ARG A 140 -0.91 -14.47 -2.08
N GLN A 141 -0.64 -13.18 -1.91
CA GLN A 141 -1.65 -12.23 -1.42
C GLN A 141 -2.67 -11.89 -2.50
N GLU A 142 -2.25 -11.79 -3.77
CA GLU A 142 -3.18 -11.63 -4.91
C GLU A 142 -4.17 -12.82 -4.96
N ALA A 143 -3.67 -14.06 -4.86
CA ALA A 143 -4.52 -15.26 -4.82
C ALA A 143 -5.42 -15.30 -3.57
N TRP A 144 -4.90 -14.90 -2.41
CA TRP A 144 -5.69 -14.79 -1.19
C TRP A 144 -6.79 -13.73 -1.29
N LEU A 145 -6.51 -12.57 -1.87
CA LEU A 145 -7.47 -11.47 -2.01
C LEU A 145 -8.60 -11.87 -2.95
N THR A 146 -8.29 -12.43 -4.11
CA THR A 146 -9.30 -12.92 -5.06
C THR A 146 -10.22 -13.99 -4.44
N ALA A 147 -9.66 -14.93 -3.67
CA ALA A 147 -10.46 -15.90 -2.92
C ALA A 147 -11.28 -15.24 -1.80
N SER A 148 -10.73 -14.23 -1.11
CA SER A 148 -11.40 -13.53 -0.02
C SER A 148 -12.57 -12.66 -0.49
N LEU A 149 -12.46 -12.07 -1.68
CA LEU A 149 -13.51 -11.27 -2.31
C LEU A 149 -14.68 -12.13 -2.80
N THR A 150 -14.41 -13.34 -3.31
CA THR A 150 -15.47 -14.26 -3.79
C THR A 150 -16.05 -15.14 -2.69
N GLY A 151 -15.31 -15.34 -1.59
CA GLY A 151 -15.77 -16.09 -0.42
C GLY A 151 -16.51 -15.26 0.62
N SER A 152 -17.08 -14.10 0.26
CA SER A 152 -17.87 -13.26 1.16
C SER A 152 -19.22 -12.92 0.54
N ASP A 153 -20.29 -13.01 1.33
CA ASP A 153 -21.62 -12.52 0.97
C ASP A 153 -21.91 -11.13 1.56
N SER A 154 -20.85 -10.37 1.90
CA SER A 154 -20.97 -9.01 2.41
C SER A 154 -21.44 -8.04 1.32
N ASN A 155 -22.19 -7.02 1.73
CA ASN A 155 -22.70 -6.01 0.81
C ASN A 155 -21.61 -5.04 0.35
N TRP A 156 -20.59 -4.79 1.18
CA TRP A 156 -19.47 -3.88 0.89
C TRP A 156 -18.14 -4.58 1.09
N HIS A 157 -17.17 -4.25 0.23
CA HIS A 157 -15.81 -4.78 0.33
C HIS A 157 -14.83 -3.62 0.43
N LEU A 158 -14.23 -3.41 1.60
CA LEU A 158 -13.26 -2.35 1.84
C LEU A 158 -11.84 -2.91 1.66
N LEU A 159 -11.13 -2.49 0.62
CA LEU A 159 -9.73 -2.84 0.39
C LEU A 159 -8.86 -1.76 1.03
N ALA A 160 -8.38 -2.03 2.23
CA ALA A 160 -7.57 -1.09 3.01
C ALA A 160 -6.08 -1.33 2.73
N GLN A 161 -5.44 -0.36 2.08
CA GLN A 161 -4.06 -0.44 1.59
C GLN A 161 -3.38 0.94 1.62
N GLN A 162 -2.11 1.00 1.24
CA GLN A 162 -1.20 2.07 1.58
C GLN A 162 -1.25 3.24 0.60
N THR A 163 -1.25 2.96 -0.70
CA THR A 163 -0.93 3.96 -1.74
C THR A 163 -2.16 4.41 -2.54
N VAL A 164 -2.02 5.36 -3.47
CA VAL A 164 -3.11 5.70 -4.41
C VAL A 164 -3.23 4.63 -5.49
N MET A 165 -4.42 4.04 -5.66
CA MET A 165 -4.73 3.03 -6.66
C MET A 165 -5.11 3.63 -8.02
N ALA A 166 -5.83 4.76 -8.05
CA ALA A 166 -6.14 5.44 -9.30
C ALA A 166 -4.89 5.75 -10.13
N GLU A 167 -5.05 5.86 -11.44
CA GLU A 167 -3.99 6.38 -12.30
C GLU A 167 -3.87 7.89 -12.13
N VAL A 168 -2.68 8.35 -11.76
CA VAL A 168 -2.40 9.77 -11.51
C VAL A 168 -1.26 10.20 -12.43
N ASP A 169 -1.61 10.96 -13.47
CA ASP A 169 -0.61 11.70 -14.24
C ASP A 169 -0.13 12.91 -13.44
N ALA A 170 1.12 12.87 -12.99
CA ALA A 170 1.76 13.89 -12.19
C ALA A 170 2.45 14.97 -13.02
N ALA A 171 2.42 14.90 -14.35
CA ALA A 171 3.03 15.89 -15.23
C ALA A 171 2.03 16.98 -15.68
N PRO A 172 2.47 18.24 -15.76
CA PRO A 172 1.65 19.29 -16.36
C PRO A 172 1.68 19.20 -17.89
N GLY A 173 0.52 19.23 -18.53
CA GLY A 173 0.39 19.40 -19.98
C GLY A 173 0.19 18.09 -20.76
N ARG A 174 1.02 17.84 -21.78
CA ARG A 174 0.90 16.67 -22.69
C ARG A 174 1.90 15.54 -22.43
N ALA A 175 2.88 15.78 -21.57
CA ALA A 175 3.79 14.73 -21.13
C ALA A 175 3.13 13.99 -19.98
N GLU A 176 3.32 12.68 -19.90
CA GLU A 176 2.85 11.88 -18.77
C GLU A 176 4.00 11.66 -17.78
N SER A 177 3.69 11.68 -16.48
CA SER A 177 4.62 11.24 -15.44
C SER A 177 3.92 10.47 -14.35
N PHE A 178 4.51 9.33 -13.96
CA PHE A 178 3.92 8.40 -13.01
C PHE A 178 4.87 8.15 -11.84
N PHE A 179 4.35 8.11 -10.62
CA PHE A 179 5.14 7.67 -9.46
C PHE A 179 5.33 6.15 -9.51
N SER A 180 6.57 5.68 -9.34
CA SER A 180 6.92 4.27 -9.47
C SER A 180 6.62 3.41 -8.24
N ASP A 181 6.32 4.04 -7.10
CA ASP A 181 6.21 3.36 -5.81
C ASP A 181 4.86 2.69 -5.57
N GLY A 182 3.77 3.39 -5.90
CA GLY A 182 2.40 2.91 -5.77
C GLY A 182 1.89 2.22 -7.04
N TRP A 183 0.56 2.09 -7.17
CA TRP A 183 -0.08 1.33 -8.26
C TRP A 183 0.23 1.81 -9.67
N ASP A 184 0.64 3.07 -9.83
CA ASP A 184 1.12 3.61 -11.11
C ASP A 184 2.46 3.04 -11.57
N GLY A 185 3.31 2.53 -10.67
CA GLY A 185 4.46 1.71 -11.04
C GLY A 185 4.08 0.32 -11.51
N TYR A 186 2.87 -0.15 -11.21
CA TYR A 186 2.44 -1.53 -11.42
C TYR A 186 1.09 -1.62 -12.15
N PRO A 187 0.89 -0.93 -13.29
CA PRO A 187 -0.41 -0.80 -13.95
C PRO A 187 -1.01 -2.15 -14.40
N LEU A 188 -0.17 -3.13 -14.75
CA LEU A 188 -0.68 -4.46 -15.09
C LEU A 188 -1.17 -5.23 -13.87
N ALA A 189 -0.55 -5.04 -12.69
CA ALA A 189 -1.05 -5.61 -11.44
C ALA A 189 -2.36 -4.95 -11.02
N ARG A 190 -2.44 -3.60 -11.12
CA ARG A 190 -3.68 -2.83 -10.94
C ARG A 190 -4.79 -3.38 -11.83
N ARG A 191 -4.54 -3.49 -13.14
CA ARG A 191 -5.51 -3.97 -14.12
C ARG A 191 -6.00 -5.37 -13.78
N ARG A 192 -5.11 -6.32 -13.45
CA ARG A 192 -5.52 -7.69 -13.06
C ARG A 192 -6.50 -7.70 -11.89
N LEU A 193 -6.26 -6.87 -10.87
CA LEU A 193 -7.16 -6.75 -9.71
C LEU A 193 -8.51 -6.14 -10.11
N LEU A 194 -8.51 -5.03 -10.82
CA LEU A 194 -9.74 -4.33 -11.21
C LEU A 194 -10.58 -5.13 -12.22
N GLU A 195 -9.96 -5.80 -13.20
CA GLU A 195 -10.63 -6.74 -14.10
C GLU A 195 -11.20 -7.94 -13.34
N PHE A 196 -10.51 -8.41 -12.30
CA PHE A 196 -11.05 -9.45 -11.43
C PHE A 196 -12.30 -8.97 -10.69
N ILE A 197 -12.24 -7.78 -10.08
CA ILE A 197 -13.38 -7.17 -9.37
C ILE A 197 -14.58 -7.05 -10.30
N GLU A 198 -14.38 -6.58 -11.54
CA GLU A 198 -15.41 -6.47 -12.57
C GLU A 198 -16.01 -7.85 -12.91
N ARG A 199 -15.17 -8.80 -13.31
CA ARG A 199 -15.60 -10.12 -13.77
C ARG A 199 -16.30 -10.92 -12.68
N ALA A 200 -15.80 -10.84 -11.46
CA ALA A 200 -16.39 -11.51 -10.29
C ALA A 200 -17.64 -10.79 -9.78
N LYS A 201 -17.94 -9.59 -10.28
CA LYS A 201 -19.06 -8.76 -9.84
C LYS A 201 -19.06 -8.56 -8.32
N VAL A 202 -17.90 -8.21 -7.77
CA VAL A 202 -17.74 -7.97 -6.33
C VAL A 202 -18.72 -6.88 -5.89
N ASN A 203 -19.43 -7.11 -4.79
CA ASN A 203 -20.42 -6.16 -4.29
C ASN A 203 -19.75 -4.92 -3.69
N ASN A 204 -20.10 -3.74 -4.23
CA ASN A 204 -19.74 -2.42 -3.72
C ASN A 204 -18.30 -2.33 -3.16
N PRO A 205 -17.28 -2.57 -3.99
CA PRO A 205 -15.89 -2.46 -3.57
C PRO A 205 -15.50 -0.99 -3.39
N VAL A 206 -14.79 -0.71 -2.31
CA VAL A 206 -14.23 0.60 -1.99
C VAL A 206 -12.76 0.40 -1.61
N VAL A 207 -11.88 1.19 -2.22
CA VAL A 207 -10.45 1.20 -1.92
C VAL A 207 -10.16 2.34 -0.95
N LEU A 208 -9.41 2.04 0.10
CA LEU A 208 -8.92 3.03 1.06
C LEU A 208 -7.41 3.14 0.90
N GLY A 209 -6.89 4.37 0.81
CA GLY A 209 -5.47 4.67 0.60
C GLY A 209 -4.94 5.78 1.52
N GLY A 210 -3.61 5.89 1.58
CA GLY A 210 -2.86 6.90 2.29
C GLY A 210 -1.64 7.35 1.46
N ASP A 211 -0.47 7.43 2.09
CA ASP A 211 0.85 7.76 1.51
C ASP A 211 0.98 9.17 0.88
N ALA A 212 0.06 9.57 0.00
CA ALA A 212 0.13 10.80 -0.78
C ALA A 212 -0.01 12.12 0.03
N HIS A 213 -0.23 12.05 1.35
CA HIS A 213 -0.38 13.20 2.25
C HIS A 213 -1.37 14.26 1.74
N SER A 214 -2.43 13.82 1.06
CA SER A 214 -3.45 14.67 0.45
C SER A 214 -4.74 13.88 0.26
N PHE A 215 -5.87 14.56 0.10
CA PHE A 215 -7.17 13.91 -0.08
C PHE A 215 -7.45 13.63 -1.55
N TRP A 216 -7.94 12.42 -1.85
CA TRP A 216 -8.39 12.04 -3.19
C TRP A 216 -9.68 11.24 -3.12
N VAL A 217 -10.52 11.42 -4.14
CA VAL A 217 -11.70 10.60 -4.38
C VAL A 217 -11.74 10.25 -5.85
N ASN A 218 -11.63 8.96 -6.17
CA ASN A 218 -11.48 8.52 -7.55
C ASN A 218 -12.50 7.42 -7.92
N ASP A 219 -12.89 7.42 -9.19
CA ASP A 219 -13.54 6.27 -9.81
C ASP A 219 -12.46 5.32 -10.35
N LEU A 220 -12.50 4.05 -9.93
CA LEU A 220 -11.54 3.05 -10.37
C LEU A 220 -12.12 2.22 -11.53
N ARG A 221 -11.31 2.07 -12.58
CA ARG A 221 -11.67 1.37 -13.81
C ARG A 221 -10.56 0.40 -14.20
N PRO A 222 -10.87 -0.78 -14.78
CA PRO A 222 -9.84 -1.72 -15.23
C PRO A 222 -8.85 -1.13 -16.25
N ILE A 223 -9.34 -0.27 -17.13
CA ILE A 223 -8.53 0.43 -18.12
C ILE A 223 -8.82 1.94 -18.01
N PHE A 224 -7.88 2.68 -17.43
CA PHE A 224 -7.94 4.14 -17.34
C PHE A 224 -7.82 4.77 -18.73
N GLY A 225 -8.47 5.92 -18.93
CA GLY A 225 -8.52 6.62 -20.22
C GLY A 225 -9.49 6.04 -21.27
N GLU A 226 -9.97 4.80 -21.09
CA GLU A 226 -10.92 4.18 -22.01
C GLU A 226 -12.37 4.55 -21.68
N PRO A 227 -13.11 5.27 -22.56
CA PRO A 227 -14.45 5.77 -22.25
C PRO A 227 -15.48 4.70 -21.90
N ASN A 228 -15.29 3.48 -22.41
CA ASN A 228 -16.20 2.36 -22.20
C ASN A 228 -15.78 1.45 -21.03
N SER A 229 -14.65 1.71 -20.36
CA SER A 229 -14.26 0.94 -19.18
C SER A 229 -15.15 1.33 -18.01
N ALA A 230 -15.90 0.38 -17.45
CA ALA A 230 -16.85 0.64 -16.38
C ALA A 230 -16.15 1.03 -15.08
N VAL A 231 -16.83 1.84 -14.25
CA VAL A 231 -16.41 2.04 -12.86
C VAL A 231 -16.70 0.75 -12.10
N VAL A 232 -15.67 0.19 -11.47
CA VAL A 232 -15.75 -1.08 -10.75
C VAL A 232 -15.59 -0.90 -9.25
N ALA A 233 -15.01 0.22 -8.79
CA ALA A 233 -14.87 0.57 -7.38
C ALA A 233 -14.74 2.09 -7.21
N SER A 234 -15.01 2.58 -6.00
CA SER A 234 -14.65 3.95 -5.60
C SER A 234 -13.41 3.93 -4.70
N GLU A 235 -12.59 4.96 -4.75
CA GLU A 235 -11.42 5.12 -3.91
C GLU A 235 -11.53 6.36 -3.01
N PHE A 236 -11.12 6.21 -1.76
CA PHE A 236 -10.90 7.31 -0.83
C PHE A 236 -9.47 7.27 -0.31
N VAL A 237 -8.70 8.31 -0.62
CA VAL A 237 -7.36 8.51 -0.07
C VAL A 237 -7.43 9.62 0.96
N THR A 238 -6.94 9.34 2.17
CA THR A 238 -6.93 10.33 3.26
C THR A 238 -5.58 11.01 3.39
N THR A 239 -5.60 12.27 3.82
CA THR A 239 -4.37 12.99 4.16
C THR A 239 -3.64 12.36 5.36
N SER A 240 -2.41 12.82 5.56
CA SER A 240 -1.59 12.53 6.74
C SER A 240 -2.13 13.19 8.01
N VAL A 241 -1.87 12.56 9.16
CA VAL A 241 -2.12 13.18 10.48
C VAL A 241 -1.26 14.44 10.66
N SER A 242 0.02 14.37 10.26
CA SER A 242 0.98 15.48 10.46
C SER A 242 2.07 15.61 9.39
N SER A 243 2.31 14.60 8.55
CA SER A 243 3.31 14.68 7.48
C SER A 243 2.92 15.75 6.45
N HIS A 244 3.88 16.50 5.92
CA HIS A 244 3.57 17.56 4.96
C HIS A 244 3.12 16.98 3.61
N GLY A 245 2.03 17.53 3.08
CA GLY A 245 1.52 17.23 1.74
C GLY A 245 2.22 18.00 0.63
N PRO A 246 1.94 17.65 -0.65
CA PRO A 246 2.37 18.45 -1.78
C PRO A 246 1.73 19.86 -1.74
N PRO A 247 2.37 20.87 -2.37
CA PRO A 247 1.76 22.19 -2.55
C PRO A 247 0.43 22.09 -3.31
N GLU A 248 -0.54 22.93 -2.95
CA GLU A 248 -1.88 22.91 -3.53
C GLU A 248 -1.87 23.12 -5.05
N GLU A 249 -0.94 23.93 -5.57
CA GLU A 249 -0.81 24.19 -7.00
C GLU A 249 -0.50 22.93 -7.80
N ARG A 250 0.13 21.93 -7.17
CA ARG A 250 0.47 20.65 -7.80
C ARG A 250 -0.73 19.70 -7.88
N LEU A 251 -1.71 19.86 -6.99
CA LEU A 251 -2.92 19.00 -6.94
C LEU A 251 -4.03 19.50 -7.86
N ARG A 252 -4.00 20.77 -8.26
CA ARG A 252 -5.02 21.42 -9.08
C ARG A 252 -4.67 21.52 -10.57
N ALA A 253 -3.44 21.15 -10.95
CA ALA A 253 -2.93 21.21 -12.32
C ALA A 253 -3.24 19.91 -13.07
#